data_AF-A0A9Q0FNQ0-F1
#
_entry.id   AF-A0A9Q0FNQ0-F1
#
_cell.length_a   1.000
_cell.length_b   1.000
_cell.length_c   1.000
_cell.angle_alpha   90.00
_cell.angle_beta   90.00
_cell.angle_gamma   90.00
#
_symmetry.space_group_name_H-M   'P 1'
#
loop_
_entity.id
_entity.type
_entity.pdbx_description
1 polymer ?
#
loop_
_entity_poly.entity_id
_entity_poly.type
_entity_poly.pdbx_seq_one_letter_code
_entity_poly.pdbx_strand_id
1 'polypeptide(L)'
;MSRPGDWNCRSCQHLNFQRRDSCQRCGDSRSGAGGDFGGFGGRGGPSFGFTGSDVRPGDWYCNVGNCGAHNFASRSSCFKCGVYKDDSAASGFDSDFPARSRGFGNVGGNRSGWKSGDWICTRWGCNEHNFASRMECFKCNAPRELSNRTSY
;
A
#
# COMPACT_ATOMS: atom_id res chain seq x y z
N MET A 1 -11.52 -22.10 -18.44
CA MET A 1 -12.93 -21.95 -18.88
C MET A 1 -13.22 -20.46 -18.94
N SER A 2 -13.47 -19.92 -20.14
CA SER A 2 -13.81 -18.50 -20.31
C SER A 2 -15.23 -18.26 -19.81
N ARG A 3 -15.41 -17.26 -18.95
CA ARG A 3 -16.73 -16.84 -18.48
C ARG A 3 -17.36 -15.88 -19.50
N PRO A 4 -18.70 -15.78 -19.55
CA PRO A 4 -19.35 -14.74 -20.32
C PRO A 4 -18.83 -13.36 -19.88
N GLY A 5 -18.31 -12.58 -20.85
CA GLY A 5 -17.75 -11.25 -20.60
C GLY A 5 -16.22 -11.19 -20.55
N ASP A 6 -15.53 -12.32 -20.44
CA ASP A 6 -14.08 -12.37 -20.63
C ASP A 6 -13.73 -12.07 -22.09
N TRP A 7 -12.62 -11.37 -22.31
CA TRP A 7 -12.22 -10.91 -23.64
C TRP A 7 -10.78 -11.30 -23.96
N ASN A 8 -10.53 -11.73 -25.20
CA ASN A 8 -9.18 -12.02 -25.67
C ASN A 8 -8.55 -10.74 -26.22
N CYS A 9 -7.32 -10.46 -25.80
CA CYS A 9 -6.55 -9.34 -26.33
C CYS A 9 -6.29 -9.52 -27.83
N ARG A 10 -6.55 -8.49 -28.65
CA ARG A 10 -6.30 -8.57 -30.10
C ARG A 10 -4.82 -8.61 -30.47
N SER A 11 -3.95 -8.05 -29.64
CA SER A 11 -2.51 -7.99 -29.92
C SER A 11 -1.76 -9.25 -29.51
N CYS A 12 -2.11 -9.86 -28.37
CA CYS A 12 -1.37 -11.00 -27.83
C CYS A 12 -2.22 -12.24 -27.55
N GLN A 13 -3.51 -12.21 -27.89
CA GLN A 13 -4.50 -13.29 -27.69
C GLN A 13 -4.66 -13.79 -26.24
N HIS A 14 -4.12 -13.04 -25.26
CA HIS A 14 -4.27 -13.37 -23.84
C HIS A 14 -5.72 -13.19 -23.40
N LEU A 15 -6.27 -14.16 -22.68
CA LEU A 15 -7.60 -14.09 -22.07
C LEU A 15 -7.57 -13.12 -20.88
N ASN A 16 -8.40 -12.09 -20.94
CA ASN A 16 -8.56 -11.10 -19.87
C ASN A 16 -9.96 -11.21 -19.27
N PHE A 17 -10.04 -11.02 -17.95
CA PHE A 17 -11.33 -10.97 -17.26
C PHE A 17 -12.12 -9.73 -17.63
N GLN A 18 -13.46 -9.85 -17.67
CA GLN A 18 -14.39 -8.76 -18.01
C GLN A 18 -14.09 -7.41 -17.34
N ARG A 19 -13.68 -7.44 -16.06
CA ARG A 19 -13.38 -6.25 -15.24
C ARG A 19 -12.17 -5.43 -15.69
N ARG A 20 -11.40 -5.91 -16.67
CA ARG A 20 -10.18 -5.24 -17.14
C ARG A 20 -10.48 -4.48 -18.42
N ASP A 21 -10.11 -3.21 -18.45
CA ASP A 21 -10.13 -2.38 -19.66
C ASP A 21 -8.81 -2.42 -20.44
N SER A 22 -7.79 -3.05 -19.87
CA SER A 22 -6.47 -3.25 -20.47
C SER A 22 -5.96 -4.68 -20.29
N CYS A 23 -5.15 -5.14 -21.26
CA CYS A 23 -4.63 -6.48 -21.27
C CYS A 23 -3.62 -6.69 -20.13
N GLN A 24 -3.75 -7.78 -19.38
CA GLN A 24 -2.81 -8.13 -18.30
C GLN A 24 -1.39 -8.41 -18.82
N ARG A 25 -1.25 -8.83 -20.09
CA ARG A 25 0.03 -9.24 -20.65
C ARG A 25 0.76 -8.11 -21.39
N CYS A 26 0.06 -7.36 -22.23
CA CYS A 26 0.66 -6.31 -23.06
C CYS A 26 0.14 -4.89 -22.78
N GLY A 27 -0.86 -4.71 -21.92
CA GLY A 27 -1.44 -3.40 -21.61
C GLY A 27 -2.41 -2.85 -22.64
N ASP A 28 -2.58 -3.51 -23.80
CA ASP A 28 -3.48 -3.03 -24.85
C ASP A 28 -4.93 -2.91 -24.38
N SER A 29 -5.58 -1.85 -24.81
CA SER A 29 -6.96 -1.54 -24.44
C SER A 29 -7.95 -2.55 -25.03
N ARG A 30 -9.06 -2.73 -24.32
CA ARG A 30 -10.17 -3.56 -24.79
C ARG A 30 -10.78 -2.92 -26.03
N SER A 31 -10.54 -3.55 -27.17
CA SER A 31 -10.92 -3.10 -28.52
C SER A 31 -12.44 -3.05 -28.85
N GLY A 32 -13.31 -2.99 -27.84
CA GLY A 32 -14.77 -2.92 -27.98
C GLY A 32 -15.38 -1.57 -27.60
N ALA A 33 -14.59 -0.60 -27.14
CA ALA A 33 -15.04 0.78 -26.95
C ALA A 33 -14.84 1.57 -28.25
N GLY A 34 -15.63 1.24 -29.27
CA GLY A 34 -15.85 2.12 -30.41
C GLY A 34 -16.65 3.33 -29.94
N GLY A 35 -15.93 4.43 -29.71
CA GLY A 35 -16.46 5.76 -29.48
C GLY A 35 -15.56 6.74 -30.23
N ASP A 36 -15.84 6.84 -31.51
CA ASP A 36 -15.28 7.70 -32.55
C ASP A 36 -15.13 9.19 -32.19
N PHE A 37 -13.95 9.73 -32.55
CA PHE A 37 -13.57 11.12 -32.91
C PHE A 37 -13.79 12.32 -31.97
N GLY A 38 -12.67 12.92 -31.53
CA GLY A 38 -12.53 14.38 -31.43
C GLY A 38 -11.52 14.90 -30.39
N GLY A 39 -10.52 15.67 -30.84
CA GLY A 39 -10.04 16.78 -30.02
C GLY A 39 -8.64 16.67 -29.41
N PHE A 40 -7.65 17.04 -30.23
CA PHE A 40 -6.51 17.87 -29.83
C PHE A 40 -6.90 18.94 -28.79
N GLY A 41 -6.18 18.97 -27.65
CA GLY A 41 -6.03 20.17 -26.82
C GLY A 41 -6.98 20.32 -25.61
N GLY A 42 -6.39 20.26 -24.42
CA GLY A 42 -6.58 21.26 -23.35
C GLY A 42 -7.96 21.46 -22.70
N ARG A 43 -7.93 21.35 -21.36
CA ARG A 43 -8.76 22.08 -20.37
C ARG A 43 -10.22 21.62 -20.19
N GLY A 44 -10.52 21.19 -18.96
CA GLY A 44 -11.86 21.32 -18.36
C GLY A 44 -12.66 20.02 -18.21
N GLY A 45 -12.27 19.16 -17.27
CA GLY A 45 -13.19 18.16 -16.71
C GLY A 45 -14.05 18.79 -15.60
N PRO A 46 -15.37 18.54 -15.54
CA PRO A 46 -16.25 19.17 -14.57
C PRO A 46 -16.02 18.57 -13.19
N SER A 47 -15.93 19.49 -12.24
CA SER A 47 -15.80 19.28 -10.81
C SER A 47 -17.03 18.57 -10.24
N PHE A 48 -16.88 17.28 -9.91
CA PHE A 48 -17.68 16.63 -8.86
C PHE A 48 -16.75 15.79 -7.98
N GLY A 49 -16.02 16.50 -7.10
CA GLY A 49 -15.82 16.08 -5.71
C GLY A 49 -14.79 15.00 -5.39
N PHE A 50 -13.50 15.24 -5.66
CA PHE A 50 -12.40 14.60 -4.91
C PHE A 50 -11.29 15.63 -4.62
N THR A 51 -11.61 16.70 -3.89
CA THR A 51 -10.61 17.51 -3.17
C THR A 51 -10.27 16.82 -1.86
N GLY A 52 -9.59 15.69 -1.98
CA GLY A 52 -9.02 14.96 -0.87
C GLY A 52 -7.96 14.10 -1.48
N SER A 53 -6.73 14.59 -1.48
CA SER A 53 -5.55 13.83 -1.86
C SER A 53 -5.74 12.39 -1.37
N ASP A 54 -5.66 11.39 -2.24
CA ASP A 54 -5.72 9.95 -1.91
C ASP A 54 -4.55 9.48 -1.01
N VAL A 55 -3.92 10.43 -0.33
CA VAL A 55 -2.77 10.37 0.56
C VAL A 55 -3.30 10.03 1.93
N ARG A 56 -2.95 8.84 2.41
CA ARG A 56 -3.37 8.39 3.73
C ARG A 56 -2.60 9.14 4.82
N PRO A 57 -3.14 9.27 6.04
CA PRO A 57 -2.38 9.77 7.17
C PRO A 57 -1.04 9.03 7.32
N GLY A 58 0.05 9.77 7.29
CA GLY A 58 1.43 9.26 7.41
C GLY A 58 2.15 9.05 6.07
N ASP A 59 1.43 9.01 4.95
CA ASP A 59 2.07 9.04 3.64
C ASP A 59 2.77 10.39 3.43
N TRP A 60 3.91 10.38 2.74
CA TRP A 60 4.77 11.55 2.61
C TRP A 60 5.31 11.72 1.20
N TYR A 61 5.43 12.97 0.76
CA TYR A 61 6.03 13.32 -0.52
C TYR A 61 7.51 13.58 -0.37
N CYS A 62 8.30 13.04 -1.29
CA CYS A 62 9.71 13.34 -1.35
C CYS A 62 9.93 14.70 -2.02
N ASN A 63 10.46 15.65 -1.25
CA ASN A 63 10.75 17.01 -1.71
C ASN A 63 12.21 17.21 -2.14
N VAL A 64 13.02 16.14 -2.12
CA VAL A 64 14.45 16.23 -2.42
C VAL A 64 14.67 16.30 -3.92
N GLY A 65 15.42 17.30 -4.39
CA GLY A 65 15.84 17.41 -5.79
C GLY A 65 14.68 17.40 -6.80
N ASN A 66 13.51 17.93 -6.42
CA ASN A 66 12.30 17.91 -7.25
C ASN A 66 11.74 16.50 -7.56
N CYS A 67 12.02 15.53 -6.66
CA CYS A 67 11.61 14.13 -6.82
C CYS A 67 10.08 13.96 -6.95
N GLY A 68 9.31 14.65 -6.10
CA GLY A 68 7.84 14.67 -6.11
C GLY A 68 7.17 13.32 -5.83
N ALA A 69 7.95 12.30 -5.46
CA ALA A 69 7.47 10.93 -5.33
C ALA A 69 6.64 10.76 -4.06
N HIS A 70 5.44 10.18 -4.20
CA HIS A 70 4.58 9.79 -3.07
C HIS A 70 5.07 8.49 -2.43
N ASN A 71 5.34 8.52 -1.12
CA ASN A 71 5.78 7.36 -0.36
C ASN A 71 4.73 6.99 0.69
N PHE A 72 4.48 5.69 0.83
CA PHE A 72 3.57 5.19 1.87
C PHE A 72 4.16 5.41 3.27
N ALA A 73 3.29 5.57 4.27
CA ALA A 73 3.64 5.79 5.68
C ALA A 73 4.61 4.75 6.26
N SER A 74 4.59 3.53 5.73
CA SER A 74 5.49 2.44 6.14
C SER A 74 6.93 2.61 5.65
N ARG A 75 7.21 3.55 4.75
CA ARG A 75 8.54 3.77 4.18
C ARG A 75 9.29 4.87 4.94
N SER A 76 10.48 4.52 5.41
CA SER A 76 11.44 5.46 6.00
C SER A 76 12.31 6.17 4.96
N SER A 77 12.34 5.69 3.72
CA SER A 77 13.09 6.29 2.62
C SER A 77 12.30 6.33 1.32
N CYS A 78 12.65 7.28 0.45
CA CYS A 78 11.96 7.50 -0.80
C CYS A 78 12.20 6.32 -1.74
N PHE A 79 11.14 5.75 -2.32
CA PHE A 79 11.28 4.62 -3.24
C PHE A 79 12.05 4.97 -4.53
N LYS A 80 12.11 6.27 -4.88
CA LYS A 80 12.73 6.75 -6.13
C LYS A 80 14.17 7.22 -5.94
N CYS A 81 14.46 7.98 -4.88
CA CYS A 81 15.79 8.56 -4.66
C CYS A 81 16.52 8.04 -3.41
N GLY A 82 15.88 7.19 -2.60
CA GLY A 82 16.49 6.59 -1.42
C GLY A 82 16.69 7.53 -0.23
N VAL A 83 16.36 8.82 -0.35
CA VAL A 83 16.51 9.78 0.74
C VAL A 83 15.51 9.48 1.85
N TYR A 84 15.96 9.59 3.09
CA TYR A 84 15.13 9.35 4.27
C TYR A 84 14.03 10.40 4.40
N LYS A 85 12.91 10.00 5.01
CA LYS A 85 11.86 10.91 5.45
C LYS A 85 12.48 11.83 6.50
N ASP A 86 12.59 13.11 6.18
CA ASP A 86 13.05 14.11 7.13
C ASP A 86 11.92 14.38 8.13
N ASP A 87 12.15 14.09 9.42
CA ASP A 87 11.18 14.31 10.51
C ASP A 87 10.87 15.81 10.73
N SER A 88 11.51 16.73 10.00
CA SER A 88 11.40 18.18 10.22
C SER A 88 10.40 18.88 9.30
N ALA A 89 9.65 18.17 8.44
CA ALA A 89 8.59 18.76 7.62
C ALA A 89 7.20 18.74 8.29
N ALA A 90 7.15 18.65 9.62
CA ALA A 90 5.98 18.98 10.42
C ALA A 90 5.99 20.48 10.79
N SER A 91 5.93 21.35 9.79
CA SER A 91 5.68 22.79 9.94
C SER A 91 5.08 23.31 8.63
N GLY A 92 3.89 23.89 8.58
CA GLY A 92 2.91 24.15 9.60
C GLY A 92 1.63 24.59 8.90
N PHE A 93 0.48 24.13 9.39
CA PHE A 93 -0.73 24.92 9.28
C PHE A 93 -0.70 25.86 10.48
N ASP A 94 -0.28 27.10 10.23
CA ASP A 94 -0.50 28.22 11.13
C ASP A 94 -1.99 28.57 11.04
N SER A 95 -2.72 28.39 12.13
CA SER A 95 -3.89 29.19 12.55
C SER A 95 -4.49 28.55 13.82
N ASP A 96 -4.13 29.15 14.96
CA ASP A 96 -5.05 29.50 16.06
C ASP A 96 -5.97 28.41 16.67
N PHE A 97 -5.57 27.84 17.81
CA PHE A 97 -6.12 28.12 19.17
C PHE A 97 -5.61 27.09 20.22
N PRO A 98 -5.51 27.47 21.52
CA PRO A 98 -4.38 27.11 22.37
C PRO A 98 -4.60 25.98 23.38
N ALA A 99 -3.47 25.36 23.71
CA ALA A 99 -3.03 24.85 25.01
C ALA A 99 -4.08 24.39 26.04
N ARG A 100 -4.11 23.09 26.34
CA ARG A 100 -4.16 22.58 27.74
C ARG A 100 -3.38 21.27 27.91
N SER A 101 -2.13 21.43 28.36
CA SER A 101 -1.66 20.94 29.66
C SER A 101 -1.75 19.44 30.00
N ARG A 102 -0.55 18.87 30.22
CA ARG A 102 -0.15 17.83 31.18
C ARG A 102 -0.22 16.37 30.71
N GLY A 103 0.92 15.69 30.81
CA GLY A 103 0.95 14.25 30.95
C GLY A 103 2.32 13.62 30.67
N PHE A 104 3.19 13.62 31.67
CA PHE A 104 4.43 12.84 31.69
C PHE A 104 4.15 11.33 31.61
N GLY A 105 5.04 10.55 30.97
CA GLY A 105 5.07 9.09 31.02
C GLY A 105 5.64 8.46 29.74
N ASN A 106 6.95 8.25 29.63
CA ASN A 106 7.70 7.08 30.07
C ASN A 106 7.50 5.82 29.18
N VAL A 107 8.62 5.34 28.62
CA VAL A 107 8.98 3.96 28.24
C VAL A 107 7.89 3.05 27.66
N GLY A 108 8.09 2.60 26.42
CA GLY A 108 7.45 1.38 25.93
C GLY A 108 7.44 1.27 24.42
N GLY A 109 8.39 0.51 23.88
CA GLY A 109 8.45 0.20 22.45
C GLY A 109 7.15 -0.44 21.97
N ASN A 110 6.39 0.30 21.18
CA ASN A 110 5.24 -0.24 20.48
C ASN A 110 5.66 -0.42 19.02
N ARG A 111 6.03 -1.65 18.64
CA ARG A 111 6.26 -2.02 17.24
C ARG A 111 4.93 -1.89 16.49
N SER A 112 4.71 -0.71 15.93
CA SER A 112 3.57 -0.33 15.09
C SER A 112 3.32 -1.40 14.01
N GLY A 113 2.40 -2.33 14.26
CA GLY A 113 2.03 -3.38 13.30
C GLY A 113 1.89 -4.80 13.85
N TRP A 114 2.32 -5.09 15.08
CA TRP A 114 2.10 -6.40 15.69
C TRP A 114 0.69 -6.54 16.27
N LYS A 115 -0.03 -7.60 15.87
CA LYS A 115 -1.31 -7.99 16.46
C LYS A 115 -1.10 -9.04 17.53
N SER A 116 -2.00 -9.07 18.52
CA SER A 116 -2.01 -10.13 19.54
C SER A 116 -2.08 -11.50 18.89
N GLY A 117 -1.15 -12.38 19.26
CA GLY A 117 -1.07 -13.75 18.74
C GLY A 117 -0.18 -13.92 17.51
N ASP A 118 0.26 -12.82 16.88
CA ASP A 118 1.30 -12.86 15.86
C ASP A 118 2.57 -13.50 16.44
N TRP A 119 3.25 -14.28 15.62
CA TRP A 119 4.39 -15.09 16.05
C TRP A 119 5.51 -15.03 15.04
N ILE A 120 6.75 -15.07 15.55
CA ILE A 120 7.94 -15.19 14.71
C ILE A 120 8.26 -16.66 14.53
N CYS A 121 8.55 -17.06 13.29
CA CYS A 121 9.00 -18.41 13.02
C CYS A 121 10.35 -18.67 13.71
N THR A 122 10.37 -19.60 14.66
CA THR A 122 11.56 -19.99 15.44
C THR A 122 12.47 -20.97 14.71
N ARG A 123 12.11 -21.39 13.49
CA ARG A 123 12.97 -22.24 12.66
C ARG A 123 14.26 -21.49 12.36
N TRP A 124 15.38 -22.15 12.63
CA TRP A 124 16.71 -21.61 12.43
C TRP A 124 16.85 -21.10 10.98
N GLY A 125 17.18 -19.82 10.82
CA GLY A 125 17.30 -19.15 9.51
C GLY A 125 16.01 -18.61 8.89
N CYS A 126 14.83 -18.75 9.53
CA CYS A 126 13.58 -18.18 9.02
C CYS A 126 13.26 -16.81 9.64
N ASN A 127 12.99 -16.75 10.95
CA ASN A 127 12.68 -15.53 11.72
C ASN A 127 11.61 -14.61 11.09
N GLU A 128 10.73 -15.17 10.26
CA GLU A 128 9.68 -14.39 9.60
C GLU A 128 8.48 -14.14 10.50
N HIS A 129 7.85 -12.98 10.32
CA HIS A 129 6.60 -12.62 11.00
C HIS A 129 5.40 -13.32 10.39
N ASN A 130 4.63 -14.00 11.24
CA ASN A 130 3.41 -14.68 10.84
C ASN A 130 2.24 -14.10 11.62
N PHE A 131 1.11 -13.90 10.92
CA PHE A 131 -0.12 -13.46 11.55
C PHE A 131 -0.67 -14.52 12.50
N ALA A 132 -1.36 -14.07 13.55
CA ALA A 132 -1.99 -14.91 14.58
C ALA A 132 -2.89 -16.04 14.03
N SER A 133 -3.52 -15.82 12.87
CA SER A 133 -4.39 -16.79 12.21
C SER A 133 -3.64 -17.96 11.57
N ARG A 134 -2.31 -17.86 11.41
CA ARG A 134 -1.51 -18.91 10.76
C ARG A 134 -1.00 -19.92 11.76
N MET A 135 -1.26 -21.19 11.46
CA MET A 135 -0.73 -22.36 12.17
C MET A 135 0.62 -22.84 11.63
N GLU A 136 1.07 -22.26 10.52
CA GLU A 136 2.32 -22.59 9.84
C GLU A 136 2.97 -21.33 9.28
N CYS A 137 4.30 -21.35 9.17
CA CYS A 137 5.05 -20.21 8.68
C CYS A 137 4.82 -19.99 7.19
N PHE A 138 4.49 -18.77 6.76
CA PHE A 138 4.22 -18.45 5.36
C PHE A 138 5.42 -18.69 4.42
N LYS A 139 6.65 -18.68 4.94
CA LYS A 139 7.88 -18.83 4.16
C LYS A 139 8.41 -20.25 4.11
N CYS A 140 8.39 -20.97 5.24
CA CYS A 140 9.03 -22.27 5.37
C CYS A 140 8.09 -23.40 5.79
N ASN A 141 6.79 -23.12 5.92
CA ASN A 141 5.73 -24.04 6.35
C ASN A 141 6.02 -24.74 7.69
N ALA A 142 6.93 -24.20 8.51
CA ALA A 142 7.19 -24.72 9.84
C ALA A 142 5.95 -24.53 10.72
N PRO A 143 5.54 -25.53 11.52
CA PRO A 143 4.39 -25.39 12.39
C PRO A 143 4.61 -24.28 13.40
N ARG A 144 3.52 -23.62 13.79
CA ARG A 144 3.51 -22.71 14.94
C ARG A 144 3.74 -23.54 16.19
N GLU A 145 4.86 -23.31 16.85
CA GLU A 145 5.10 -23.82 18.20
C GLU A 145 4.11 -23.14 19.14
N LEU A 146 2.96 -23.77 19.36
CA LEU A 146 2.06 -23.44 20.45
C LEU A 146 2.77 -23.91 21.72
N SER A 147 3.42 -23.00 22.45
CA SER A 147 3.86 -23.26 23.82
C SER A 147 2.64 -23.55 24.70
N ASN A 148 2.11 -24.78 24.60
CA ASN A 148 1.20 -25.41 25.53
C ASN A 148 1.27 -26.94 25.37
N ARG A 149 2.46 -27.47 25.62
CA ARG A 149 2.61 -28.73 26.34
C ARG A 149 3.41 -28.45 27.60
N THR A 150 2.73 -27.96 28.63
CA THR A 150 3.10 -28.37 29.97
C THR A 150 2.01 -29.35 30.39
N SER A 151 2.27 -30.63 30.13
CA SER A 151 1.66 -31.72 30.87
C SER A 151 1.89 -31.46 32.35
N TYR A 152 0.81 -31.41 33.12
CA TYR A 152 0.78 -31.82 34.52
C TYR A 152 -0.30 -32.91 34.63
#